data_AF-A0A8T0ZN13-F1
#
_entry.id   AF-A0A8T0ZN13-F1
#
_cell.length_a   1.000
_cell.length_b   1.000
_cell.length_c   1.000
_cell.angle_alpha   90.00
_cell.angle_beta   90.00
_cell.angle_gamma   90.00
#
_symmetry.space_group_name_H-M   'P 1'
#
loop_
_entity.id
_entity.type
_entity.pdbx_description
1 polymer ?
#
loop_
_entity_poly.entity_id
_entity_poly.type
_entity_poly.pdbx_seq_one_letter_code
_entity_poly.pdbx_strand_id
1 'polypeptide(L)'
;MDLKDVDTDKYDLVYKHGRKWGYVERPPCTPEEIAQWAPLHVELIRTHMFIIAQAMEGFPVPSIMDIPREAIRSLVLKYGVVTLRGFKQDDDFETATERWGDVLQWPKGTFAAGNIFDIKTEAGTKLPAQTLEAMSFHYDGMFKKKTPESTELGDPPVFMFFHCVEANPPEDDPKHGNTIITDTRRLLSALPEATVERLQKISLTYRTSLFEYQDRVHTSPVVITHPMTGELALR
;
A
#
# COMPACT_ATOMS: atom_id res chain seq x y z
N MET A 1 34.97 10.52 -4.03
CA MET A 1 34.25 9.25 -3.95
C MET A 1 33.48 9.12 -5.24
N ASP A 2 33.80 8.10 -6.04
CA ASP A 2 33.01 7.81 -7.24
C ASP A 2 31.62 7.32 -6.77
N LEU A 3 30.54 7.70 -7.45
CA LEU A 3 29.16 7.36 -7.04
C LEU A 3 28.86 5.85 -7.09
N LYS A 4 29.82 5.04 -7.54
CA LYS A 4 29.72 3.59 -7.72
C LYS A 4 30.12 2.78 -6.48
N ASP A 5 30.72 3.41 -5.47
CA ASP A 5 31.27 2.72 -4.30
C ASP A 5 30.40 2.87 -3.03
N VAL A 6 29.18 3.38 -3.16
CA VAL A 6 28.27 3.53 -2.01
C VAL A 6 27.39 2.29 -1.88
N ASP A 7 27.36 1.74 -0.67
CA ASP A 7 26.45 0.68 -0.28
C ASP A 7 24.99 1.15 -0.41
N THR A 8 24.35 0.80 -1.52
CA THR A 8 22.96 1.15 -1.80
C THR A 8 21.96 0.40 -0.94
N ASP A 9 22.40 -0.58 -0.13
CA ASP A 9 21.57 -1.26 0.86
C ASP A 9 21.53 -0.46 2.17
N LYS A 10 22.59 0.29 2.44
CA LYS A 10 22.72 1.13 3.64
C LYS A 10 22.39 2.60 3.42
N TYR A 11 22.48 3.14 2.21
CA TYR A 11 22.29 4.58 1.96
C TYR A 11 21.33 4.90 0.81
N ASP A 12 20.52 5.95 0.97
CA ASP A 12 19.63 6.49 -0.06
C ASP A 12 20.25 7.73 -0.74
N LEU A 13 20.14 7.81 -2.07
CA LEU A 13 20.61 8.96 -2.85
C LEU A 13 19.63 10.14 -2.75
N VAL A 14 20.10 11.26 -2.21
CA VAL A 14 19.34 12.51 -2.06
C VAL A 14 19.59 13.43 -3.26
N TYR A 15 18.52 14.09 -3.69
CA TYR A 15 18.57 15.14 -4.71
C TYR A 15 18.29 16.51 -4.07
N LYS A 16 19.04 17.54 -4.47
CA LYS A 16 18.72 18.94 -4.16
C LYS A 16 18.71 19.75 -5.44
N HIS A 17 17.65 20.55 -5.62
CA HIS A 17 17.44 21.38 -6.81
C HIS A 17 17.62 20.60 -8.14
N GLY A 18 17.08 19.37 -8.19
CA GLY A 18 17.16 18.51 -9.38
C GLY A 18 18.54 17.92 -9.68
N ARG A 19 19.51 18.03 -8.76
CA ARG A 19 20.86 17.47 -8.91
C ARG A 19 21.12 16.44 -7.82
N LYS A 20 21.87 15.37 -8.16
CA LYS A 20 22.39 14.41 -7.17
C LYS A 20 23.20 15.19 -6.14
N TRP A 21 22.79 15.13 -4.88
CA TRP A 21 23.40 15.89 -3.81
C TRP A 21 24.38 15.04 -3.00
N GLY A 22 23.97 13.83 -2.64
CA GLY A 22 24.78 12.91 -1.84
C GLY A 22 23.93 11.77 -1.29
N TYR A 23 24.54 10.88 -0.52
CA TYR A 23 23.85 9.75 0.09
C TYR A 23 23.57 10.01 1.57
N VAL A 24 22.42 9.56 2.06
CA VAL A 24 22.06 9.59 3.48
C VAL A 24 21.88 8.16 3.99
N GLU A 25 22.40 7.85 5.17
CA GLU A 25 22.25 6.52 5.77
C GLU A 25 20.77 6.26 6.00
N ARG A 26 20.28 5.10 5.57
CA ARG A 26 18.94 4.65 5.90
C ARG A 26 18.91 4.50 7.42
N PRO A 27 18.02 5.22 8.14
CA PRO A 27 17.87 4.92 9.55
C PRO A 27 17.45 3.44 9.67
N PRO A 28 18.16 2.63 10.49
CA PRO A 28 17.79 1.26 10.73
C PRO A 28 16.41 1.20 11.41
N CYS A 29 15.75 0.05 11.35
CA CYS A 29 14.64 -0.21 12.26
C CYS A 29 15.10 0.09 13.69
N THR A 30 14.27 0.80 14.43
CA THR A 30 14.55 1.12 15.83
C THR A 30 14.66 -0.19 16.63
N PRO A 31 15.46 -0.21 17.71
CA PRO A 31 15.52 -1.38 18.60
C PRO A 31 14.14 -1.82 19.08
N GLU A 32 13.22 -0.89 19.29
CA GLU A 32 11.83 -1.13 19.68
C GLU A 32 11.05 -1.84 18.57
N GLU A 33 11.17 -1.39 17.31
CA GLU A 33 10.58 -2.06 16.15
C GLU A 33 11.13 -3.50 16.04
N ILE A 34 12.44 -3.70 16.17
CA ILE A 34 13.04 -5.03 16.08
C ILE A 34 12.53 -5.93 17.22
N ALA A 35 12.47 -5.42 18.44
CA ALA A 35 12.03 -6.19 19.60
C ALA A 35 10.58 -6.67 19.49
N GLN A 36 9.70 -5.89 18.86
CA GLN A 36 8.30 -6.28 18.63
C GLN A 36 8.14 -7.44 17.65
N TRP A 37 9.10 -7.62 16.73
CA TRP A 37 9.07 -8.65 15.70
C TRP A 37 9.97 -9.86 16.00
N ALA A 38 10.89 -9.72 16.96
CA ALA A 38 11.83 -10.78 17.35
C ALA A 38 11.17 -12.15 17.67
N PRO A 39 10.00 -12.23 18.33
CA PRO A 39 9.35 -13.52 18.60
C PRO A 39 8.91 -14.29 17.34
N LEU A 40 8.78 -13.62 16.20
CA LEU A 40 8.39 -14.23 14.93
C LEU A 40 9.58 -14.77 14.14
N HIS A 41 10.80 -14.58 14.63
CA HIS A 41 12.03 -14.97 13.93
C HIS A 41 12.06 -14.45 12.48
N VAL A 42 11.85 -13.14 12.33
CA VAL A 42 11.94 -12.45 11.05
C VAL A 42 13.08 -11.45 11.04
N GLU A 43 13.65 -11.24 9.85
CA GLU A 43 14.52 -10.12 9.55
C GLU A 43 13.69 -8.98 8.94
N LEU A 44 13.87 -7.76 9.44
CA LEU A 44 13.26 -6.56 8.89
C LEU A 44 14.20 -5.90 7.88
N ILE A 45 13.94 -6.09 6.59
CA ILE A 45 14.75 -5.61 5.48
C ILE A 45 14.07 -4.38 4.87
N ARG A 46 14.69 -3.20 5.01
CA ARG A 46 14.18 -1.96 4.42
C ARG A 46 14.62 -1.83 2.97
N THR A 47 13.66 -1.51 2.09
CA THR A 47 13.92 -1.12 0.70
C THR A 47 13.76 0.39 0.53
N HIS A 48 13.98 0.89 -0.70
CA HIS A 48 13.76 2.30 -0.99
C HIS A 48 12.31 2.74 -0.71
N MET A 49 11.31 1.90 -1.05
CA MET A 49 9.89 2.29 -0.99
C MET A 49 9.07 1.55 0.07
N PHE A 50 9.56 0.45 0.63
CA PHE A 50 8.79 -0.40 1.53
C PHE A 50 9.70 -1.17 2.49
N ILE A 51 9.13 -1.97 3.38
CA ILE A 51 9.88 -2.85 4.27
C ILE A 51 9.41 -4.30 4.09
N ILE A 52 10.33 -5.24 4.18
CA ILE A 52 10.07 -6.68 4.10
C ILE A 52 10.32 -7.27 5.49
N ALA A 53 9.33 -7.94 6.07
CA ALA A 53 9.53 -8.87 7.17
C ALA A 53 9.76 -10.25 6.57
N GLN A 54 11.01 -10.69 6.53
CA GLN A 54 11.46 -11.94 5.93
C GLN A 54 11.60 -13.00 7.01
N ALA A 55 10.86 -14.11 6.91
CA ALA A 55 11.05 -15.26 7.78
C ALA A 55 12.50 -15.78 7.69
N MET A 56 13.12 -16.01 8.85
CA MET A 56 14.50 -16.48 8.94
C MET A 56 14.57 -17.99 8.70
N GLU A 57 15.60 -18.43 7.98
CA GLU A 57 15.87 -19.86 7.80
C GLU A 57 16.26 -20.53 9.11
N GLY A 58 15.86 -21.80 9.28
CA GLY A 58 16.17 -22.60 10.47
C GLY A 58 15.23 -22.38 11.66
N PHE A 59 14.26 -21.47 11.55
CA PHE A 59 13.20 -21.24 12.55
C PHE A 59 11.84 -21.77 12.06
N PRO A 60 10.87 -21.99 12.97
CA PRO A 60 9.50 -22.30 12.56
C PRO A 60 8.93 -21.21 11.65
N VAL A 61 8.18 -21.62 10.62
CA VAL A 61 7.51 -20.70 9.70
C VAL A 61 6.53 -19.82 10.48
N PRO A 62 6.67 -18.48 10.46
CA PRO A 62 5.81 -17.60 11.24
C PRO A 62 4.39 -17.57 10.68
N SER A 63 3.42 -17.44 11.58
CA SER A 63 2.02 -17.22 11.23
C SER A 63 1.72 -15.72 11.21
N ILE A 64 0.88 -15.27 10.28
CA ILE A 64 0.33 -13.90 10.32
C ILE A 64 -0.60 -13.71 11.53
N MET A 65 -1.09 -14.82 12.11
CA MET A 65 -1.84 -14.82 13.37
C MET A 65 -0.98 -14.38 14.55
N ASP A 66 0.34 -14.48 14.48
CA ASP A 66 1.20 -14.12 15.62
C ASP A 66 1.72 -12.67 15.54
N ILE A 67 1.42 -11.95 14.46
CA ILE A 67 1.89 -10.57 14.26
C ILE A 67 1.18 -9.60 15.22
N PRO A 68 1.93 -8.87 16.07
CA PRO A 68 1.34 -7.86 16.94
C PRO A 68 0.72 -6.73 16.12
N ARG A 69 -0.57 -6.45 16.37
CA ARG A 69 -1.34 -5.41 15.68
C ARG A 69 -0.61 -4.06 15.59
N GLU A 70 -0.12 -3.57 16.72
CA GLU A 70 0.51 -2.25 16.77
C GLU A 70 1.84 -2.22 16.04
N ALA A 71 2.57 -3.34 16.02
CA ALA A 71 3.85 -3.45 15.34
C ALA A 71 3.68 -3.34 13.81
N ILE A 72 2.72 -4.09 13.23
CA ILE A 72 2.45 -4.00 11.79
C ILE A 72 1.88 -2.63 11.40
N ARG A 73 0.95 -2.07 12.18
CA ARG A 73 0.38 -0.75 11.89
C ARG A 73 1.43 0.34 11.92
N SER A 74 2.33 0.32 12.90
CA SER A 74 3.46 1.26 12.99
C SER A 74 4.34 1.20 11.73
N LEU A 75 4.73 -0.02 11.32
CA LEU A 75 5.55 -0.19 10.12
C LEU A 75 4.82 0.28 8.85
N VAL A 76 3.52 -0.04 8.69
CA VAL A 76 2.76 0.39 7.50
C VAL A 76 2.62 1.92 7.46
N LEU A 77 2.31 2.57 8.58
CA LEU A 77 2.19 4.05 8.63
C LEU A 77 3.53 4.74 8.32
N LYS A 78 4.65 4.15 8.75
CA LYS A 78 5.98 4.69 8.53
C LYS A 78 6.48 4.45 7.11
N TYR A 79 6.40 3.20 6.63
CA TYR A 79 7.02 2.76 5.38
C TYR A 79 6.05 2.65 4.20
N GLY A 80 4.76 2.85 4.40
CA GLY A 80 3.72 2.76 3.36
C GLY A 80 3.31 1.32 3.04
N VAL A 81 4.27 0.43 2.82
CA VAL A 81 4.04 -0.98 2.52
C VAL A 81 4.93 -1.87 3.37
N VAL A 82 4.35 -2.94 3.90
CA VAL A 82 5.05 -4.03 4.59
C VAL A 82 4.79 -5.32 3.83
N THR A 83 5.84 -6.00 3.39
CA THR A 83 5.76 -7.32 2.77
C THR A 83 6.08 -8.40 3.80
N LEU A 84 5.18 -9.36 3.99
CA LEU A 84 5.39 -10.52 4.85
C LEU A 84 5.85 -11.69 3.97
N ARG A 85 7.13 -12.05 4.02
CA ARG A 85 7.73 -13.05 3.12
C ARG A 85 8.15 -14.29 3.89
N GLY A 86 7.77 -15.47 3.38
CA GLY A 86 8.05 -16.76 4.03
C GLY A 86 7.14 -17.08 5.22
N PHE A 87 5.99 -16.43 5.32
CA PHE A 87 4.95 -16.76 6.31
C PHE A 87 4.09 -17.93 5.81
N LYS A 88 3.37 -18.56 6.73
CA LYS A 88 2.37 -19.60 6.43
C LYS A 88 1.32 -19.09 5.43
N GLN A 89 0.80 -20.01 4.62
CA GLN A 89 -0.20 -19.72 3.58
C GLN A 89 -1.61 -20.19 3.96
N ASP A 90 -1.72 -21.01 5.01
CA ASP A 90 -2.94 -21.65 5.49
C ASP A 90 -3.54 -20.96 6.73
N ASP A 91 -3.03 -19.79 7.10
CA ASP A 91 -3.65 -18.95 8.12
C ASP A 91 -5.03 -18.45 7.65
N ASP A 92 -5.97 -18.33 8.59
CA ASP A 92 -7.26 -17.71 8.32
C ASP A 92 -7.09 -16.19 8.10
N PHE A 93 -7.06 -15.80 6.82
CA PHE A 93 -6.80 -14.43 6.40
C PHE A 93 -7.88 -13.44 6.88
N GLU A 94 -9.16 -13.83 6.85
CA GLU A 94 -10.25 -12.96 7.31
C GLU A 94 -10.08 -12.67 8.80
N THR A 95 -9.94 -13.72 9.62
CA THR A 95 -9.70 -13.60 11.07
C THR A 95 -8.41 -12.82 11.36
N ALA A 96 -7.34 -13.00 10.57
CA ALA A 96 -6.11 -12.23 10.74
C ALA A 96 -6.34 -10.72 10.57
N THR A 97 -7.07 -10.33 9.53
CA THR A 97 -7.32 -8.91 9.21
C THR A 97 -8.25 -8.22 10.21
N GLU A 98 -9.25 -8.92 10.75
CA GLU A 98 -10.14 -8.39 11.80
C GLU A 98 -9.40 -7.98 13.07
N ARG A 99 -8.29 -8.66 13.40
CA ARG A 99 -7.44 -8.29 14.54
C ARG A 99 -6.66 -7.01 14.31
N TRP A 100 -6.46 -6.60 13.06
CA TRP A 100 -5.67 -5.42 12.72
C TRP A 100 -6.52 -4.14 12.61
N GLY A 101 -7.81 -4.28 12.36
CA GLY A 101 -8.79 -3.19 12.40
C GLY A 101 -10.17 -3.60 11.91
N ASP A 102 -11.07 -2.64 11.85
CA ASP A 102 -12.43 -2.86 11.35
C ASP A 102 -12.38 -3.12 9.84
N VAL A 103 -12.84 -4.30 9.42
CA VAL A 103 -12.88 -4.69 8.01
C VAL A 103 -13.96 -3.89 7.29
N LEU A 104 -13.55 -3.11 6.29
CA LEU A 104 -14.44 -2.30 5.49
C LEU A 104 -15.32 -3.18 4.59
N GLN A 105 -16.53 -3.46 5.06
CA GLN A 105 -17.45 -4.41 4.44
C GLN A 105 -17.87 -3.97 3.03
N TRP A 106 -17.98 -4.93 2.13
CA TRP A 106 -18.67 -4.75 0.85
C TRP A 106 -20.13 -5.19 0.98
N PRO A 107 -21.03 -4.72 0.09
CA PRO A 107 -22.40 -5.22 0.10
C PRO A 107 -22.44 -6.75 0.09
N LYS A 108 -23.35 -7.34 0.86
CA LYS A 108 -23.44 -8.80 0.97
C LYS A 108 -23.63 -9.42 -0.41
N GLY A 109 -22.79 -10.40 -0.74
CA GLY A 109 -22.81 -11.07 -2.04
C GLY A 109 -22.06 -10.35 -3.15
N THR A 110 -21.34 -9.25 -2.85
CA THR A 110 -20.42 -8.63 -3.81
C THR A 110 -19.27 -9.57 -4.19
N PHE A 111 -18.76 -10.34 -3.23
CA PHE A 111 -17.74 -11.37 -3.48
C PHE A 111 -18.20 -12.74 -2.99
N ALA A 112 -17.66 -13.79 -3.62
CA ALA A 112 -17.98 -15.18 -3.28
C ALA A 112 -17.48 -15.58 -1.88
N ALA A 113 -16.34 -15.03 -1.45
CA ALA A 113 -15.68 -15.30 -0.18
C ALA A 113 -15.93 -14.20 0.88
N GLY A 114 -17.18 -13.73 1.00
CA GLY A 114 -17.53 -12.73 2.01
C GLY A 114 -16.89 -11.36 1.74
N ASN A 115 -16.01 -10.90 2.63
CA ASN A 115 -15.31 -9.62 2.50
C ASN A 115 -14.01 -9.68 1.70
N ILE A 116 -13.55 -10.88 1.36
CA ILE A 116 -12.34 -11.07 0.57
C ILE A 116 -12.67 -10.82 -0.89
N PHE A 117 -11.93 -9.87 -1.50
CA PHE A 117 -12.00 -9.63 -2.93
C PHE A 117 -11.01 -10.54 -3.66
N ASP A 118 -11.53 -11.54 -4.38
CA ASP A 118 -10.72 -12.44 -5.20
C ASP A 118 -10.23 -11.73 -6.46
N ILE A 119 -8.93 -11.45 -6.51
CA ILE A 119 -8.25 -10.88 -7.68
C ILE A 119 -7.74 -12.04 -8.55
N LYS A 120 -8.49 -12.35 -9.60
CA LYS A 120 -8.12 -13.30 -10.65
C LYS A 120 -8.65 -12.80 -11.99
N THR A 121 -7.97 -13.17 -13.07
CA THR A 121 -8.42 -12.81 -14.42
C THR A 121 -9.73 -13.51 -14.73
N GLU A 122 -10.77 -12.74 -15.05
CA GLU A 122 -12.10 -13.26 -15.40
C GLU A 122 -12.53 -12.80 -16.80
N ALA A 123 -12.92 -13.74 -17.65
CA ALA A 123 -13.35 -13.41 -19.01
C ALA A 123 -14.68 -12.63 -19.01
N GLY A 124 -14.71 -11.49 -19.69
CA GLY A 124 -15.91 -10.67 -19.83
C GLY A 124 -16.27 -9.83 -18.61
N THR A 125 -15.43 -9.80 -17.57
CA THR A 125 -15.59 -8.89 -16.44
C THR A 125 -15.45 -7.43 -16.87
N LYS A 126 -16.15 -6.54 -16.18
CA LYS A 126 -16.00 -5.08 -16.32
C LYS A 126 -15.12 -4.49 -15.21
N LEU A 127 -14.68 -5.29 -14.25
CA LEU A 127 -13.85 -4.84 -13.14
C LEU A 127 -12.39 -4.78 -13.60
N PRO A 128 -11.74 -3.60 -13.64
CA PRO A 128 -10.36 -3.49 -14.11
C PRO A 128 -9.36 -4.37 -13.34
N ALA A 129 -9.61 -4.60 -12.04
CA ALA A 129 -8.78 -5.49 -11.21
C ALA A 129 -8.82 -6.97 -11.66
N GLN A 130 -9.77 -7.36 -12.50
CA GLN A 130 -9.90 -8.71 -13.04
C GLN A 130 -9.60 -8.79 -14.55
N THR A 131 -9.13 -7.69 -15.16
CA THR A 131 -8.64 -7.66 -16.54
C THR A 131 -7.10 -7.64 -16.57
N LEU A 132 -6.50 -7.82 -17.74
CA LEU A 132 -5.05 -7.66 -17.96
C LEU A 132 -4.67 -6.23 -18.38
N GLU A 133 -5.59 -5.28 -18.27
CA GLU A 133 -5.34 -3.91 -18.67
C GLU A 133 -4.54 -3.16 -17.59
N ALA A 134 -3.66 -2.27 -18.02
CA ALA A 134 -2.88 -1.46 -17.09
C ALA A 134 -3.80 -0.51 -16.30
N MET A 135 -3.78 -0.62 -14.98
CA MET A 135 -4.51 0.30 -14.11
C MET A 135 -3.68 1.57 -13.89
N SER A 136 -4.31 2.73 -14.11
CA SER A 136 -3.73 4.02 -13.73
C SER A 136 -3.61 4.13 -12.21
N PHE A 137 -2.67 4.96 -11.74
CA PHE A 137 -2.59 5.29 -10.31
C PHE A 137 -3.93 5.81 -9.80
N HIS A 138 -4.35 5.25 -8.66
CA HIS A 138 -5.57 5.59 -7.94
C HIS A 138 -5.36 5.22 -6.47
N TYR A 139 -6.37 5.47 -5.65
CA TYR A 139 -6.46 4.91 -4.31
C TYR A 139 -7.82 4.24 -4.11
N ASP A 140 -7.85 3.20 -3.29
CA ASP A 140 -9.07 2.44 -3.05
C ASP A 140 -10.08 3.22 -2.21
N GLY A 141 -11.37 3.00 -2.49
CA GLY A 141 -12.47 3.66 -1.80
C GLY A 141 -12.85 5.04 -2.33
N MET A 142 -12.20 5.57 -3.38
CA MET A 142 -12.58 6.80 -4.09
C MET A 142 -14.08 6.87 -4.40
N PHE A 143 -14.63 5.76 -4.92
CA PHE A 143 -16.03 5.68 -5.33
C PHE A 143 -16.89 4.89 -4.36
N LYS A 144 -16.39 4.52 -3.18
CA LYS A 144 -17.18 3.82 -2.17
C LYS A 144 -18.09 4.81 -1.45
N LYS A 145 -19.32 4.40 -1.16
CA LYS A 145 -20.22 5.16 -0.29
C LYS A 145 -19.85 4.91 1.19
N LYS A 146 -19.88 5.96 2.01
CA LYS A 146 -19.68 5.85 3.47
C LYS A 146 -20.78 5.03 4.15
N THR A 147 -22.01 5.12 3.64
CA THR A 147 -23.17 4.32 4.05
C THR A 147 -24.00 3.99 2.81
N PRO A 148 -24.91 2.99 2.84
CA PRO A 148 -25.77 2.68 1.70
C PRO A 148 -26.58 3.88 1.18
N GLU A 149 -27.02 4.75 2.10
CA GLU A 149 -27.83 5.95 1.85
C GLU A 149 -27.00 7.18 1.48
N SER A 150 -25.69 7.19 1.78
CA SER A 150 -24.81 8.34 1.52
C SER A 150 -24.87 8.73 0.05
N THR A 151 -25.09 10.02 -0.22
CA THR A 151 -24.99 10.61 -1.57
C THR A 151 -23.55 10.98 -1.92
N GLU A 152 -22.70 11.15 -0.91
CA GLU A 152 -21.26 11.39 -1.06
C GLU A 152 -20.50 10.09 -1.28
N LEU A 153 -19.45 10.18 -2.11
CA LEU A 153 -18.48 9.13 -2.37
C LEU A 153 -17.14 9.49 -1.73
N GLY A 154 -16.34 8.47 -1.40
CA GLY A 154 -15.01 8.63 -0.83
C GLY A 154 -14.96 8.10 0.59
N ASP A 155 -14.85 6.78 0.71
CA ASP A 155 -14.68 6.07 1.98
C ASP A 155 -13.44 5.16 1.89
N PRO A 156 -12.23 5.76 1.85
CA PRO A 156 -10.99 5.03 1.65
C PRO A 156 -10.59 4.26 2.91
N PRO A 157 -10.25 2.96 2.80
CA PRO A 157 -9.66 2.23 3.91
C PRO A 157 -8.29 2.81 4.24
N VAL A 158 -7.91 2.76 5.53
CA VAL A 158 -6.57 3.19 5.97
C VAL A 158 -5.50 2.16 5.60
N PHE A 159 -5.88 0.87 5.58
CA PHE A 159 -4.99 -0.25 5.30
C PHE A 159 -5.60 -1.15 4.24
N MET A 160 -4.74 -1.70 3.39
CA MET A 160 -5.09 -2.75 2.44
C MET A 160 -4.24 -3.97 2.73
N PHE A 161 -4.85 -5.15 2.65
CA PHE A 161 -4.17 -6.41 2.87
C PHE A 161 -4.27 -7.24 1.60
N PHE A 162 -3.12 -7.74 1.15
CA PHE A 162 -3.02 -8.60 -0.02
C PHE A 162 -2.42 -9.94 0.40
N HIS A 163 -3.12 -11.02 0.10
CA HIS A 163 -2.62 -12.37 0.23
C HIS A 163 -2.42 -12.95 -1.17
N CYS A 164 -1.16 -13.17 -1.54
CA CYS A 164 -0.83 -13.85 -2.78
C CYS A 164 -1.05 -15.36 -2.61
N VAL A 165 -2.20 -15.86 -3.08
CA VAL A 165 -2.50 -17.30 -3.10
C VAL A 165 -1.65 -18.01 -4.16
N GLU A 166 -1.58 -17.42 -5.35
CA GLU A 166 -0.77 -17.89 -6.48
C GLU A 166 -0.34 -16.69 -7.33
N ALA A 167 0.93 -16.64 -7.70
CA ALA A 167 1.45 -15.62 -8.61
C ALA A 167 1.17 -16.02 -10.06
N ASN A 168 0.38 -15.22 -10.79
CA ASN A 168 0.01 -15.50 -12.17
C ASN A 168 -0.17 -14.18 -12.97
N PRO A 169 0.35 -14.08 -14.22
CA PRO A 169 1.19 -15.06 -14.90
C PRO A 169 2.61 -15.11 -14.30
N PRO A 170 3.37 -16.21 -14.55
CA PRO A 170 4.76 -16.35 -14.12
C PRO A 170 5.62 -15.14 -14.50
N GLU A 171 6.67 -14.87 -13.72
CA GLU A 171 7.51 -13.67 -13.88
C GLU A 171 8.20 -13.59 -15.26
N ASP A 172 8.43 -14.73 -15.92
CA ASP A 172 9.00 -14.82 -17.26
C ASP A 172 7.98 -14.66 -18.40
N ASP A 173 6.68 -14.60 -18.10
CA ASP A 173 5.64 -14.35 -19.10
C ASP A 173 5.67 -12.87 -19.53
N PRO A 174 5.69 -12.55 -20.84
CA PRO A 174 5.66 -11.16 -21.32
C PRO A 174 4.38 -10.39 -20.95
N LYS A 175 3.32 -11.10 -20.51
CA LYS A 175 2.08 -10.51 -19.98
C LYS A 175 2.14 -10.26 -18.48
N HIS A 176 3.24 -10.61 -17.82
CA HIS A 176 3.45 -10.34 -16.41
C HIS A 176 3.34 -8.85 -16.11
N GLY A 177 2.61 -8.54 -15.04
CA GLY A 177 2.40 -7.20 -14.54
C GLY A 177 2.65 -7.17 -13.03
N ASN A 178 3.29 -6.10 -12.57
CA ASN A 178 3.52 -5.88 -11.15
C ASN A 178 2.50 -4.90 -10.59
N THR A 179 2.09 -5.10 -9.34
CA THR A 179 1.41 -4.04 -8.57
C THR A 179 2.40 -2.91 -8.32
N ILE A 180 2.12 -1.73 -8.89
CA ILE A 180 2.97 -0.55 -8.74
C ILE A 180 2.41 0.33 -7.63
N ILE A 181 3.23 0.63 -6.62
CA ILE A 181 2.86 1.48 -5.48
C ILE A 181 3.84 2.65 -5.40
N THR A 182 3.34 3.82 -5.01
CA THR A 182 4.16 5.03 -4.84
C THR A 182 3.88 5.69 -3.48
N ASP A 183 4.93 6.16 -2.81
CA ASP A 183 4.78 6.97 -1.59
C ASP A 183 4.54 8.44 -1.98
N THR A 184 3.29 8.84 -1.94
CA THR A 184 2.87 10.18 -2.36
C THR A 184 3.36 11.29 -1.43
N ARG A 185 3.73 10.98 -0.18
CA ARG A 185 4.36 11.95 0.74
C ARG A 185 5.76 12.29 0.27
N ARG A 186 6.54 11.26 -0.10
CA ARG A 186 7.88 11.44 -0.66
C ARG A 186 7.83 12.21 -1.98
N LEU A 187 6.90 11.84 -2.86
CA LEU A 187 6.71 12.54 -4.12
C LEU A 187 6.41 14.03 -3.88
N LEU A 188 5.47 14.35 -2.99
CA LEU A 188 5.13 15.73 -2.63
C LEU A 188 6.33 16.49 -2.05
N SER A 189 7.07 15.87 -1.12
CA SER A 189 8.23 16.48 -0.46
C SER A 189 9.40 16.78 -1.41
N ALA A 190 9.46 16.08 -2.55
CA ALA A 190 10.48 16.30 -3.57
C ALA A 190 10.13 17.45 -4.54
N LEU A 191 8.89 17.96 -4.51
CA LEU A 191 8.46 19.06 -5.36
C LEU A 191 8.93 20.41 -4.82
N PRO A 192 9.16 21.42 -5.70
CA PRO A 192 9.38 22.79 -5.24
C PRO A 192 8.21 23.33 -4.40
N GLU A 193 8.51 24.14 -3.39
CA GLU A 193 7.51 24.72 -2.47
C GLU A 193 6.38 25.45 -3.23
N ALA A 194 6.72 26.29 -4.21
CA ALA A 194 5.74 26.96 -5.05
C ALA A 194 4.81 26.00 -5.82
N THR A 195 5.30 24.80 -6.17
CA THR A 195 4.46 23.75 -6.77
C THR A 195 3.52 23.16 -5.72
N VAL A 196 4.01 22.86 -4.51
CA VAL A 196 3.19 22.34 -3.41
C VAL A 196 2.07 23.33 -3.05
N GLU A 197 2.38 24.61 -2.87
CA GLU A 197 1.40 25.67 -2.59
C GLU A 197 0.32 25.78 -3.67
N ARG A 198 0.70 25.57 -4.94
CA ARG A 198 -0.25 25.53 -6.05
C ARG A 198 -1.14 24.30 -5.97
N LEU A 199 -0.57 23.12 -5.75
CA LEU A 199 -1.31 21.85 -5.67
C LEU A 199 -2.30 21.84 -4.49
N GLN A 200 -1.96 22.46 -3.36
CA GLN A 200 -2.86 22.60 -2.21
C GLN A 200 -4.15 23.38 -2.52
N LYS A 201 -4.18 24.16 -3.61
CA LYS A 201 -5.35 24.94 -4.04
C LYS A 201 -6.20 24.19 -5.08
N ILE A 202 -5.83 22.97 -5.47
CA ILE A 202 -6.49 22.20 -6.51
C ILE A 202 -7.32 21.08 -5.88
N SER A 203 -8.58 20.99 -6.32
CA SER A 203 -9.45 19.83 -6.08
C SER A 203 -9.82 19.20 -7.40
N LEU A 204 -9.80 17.88 -7.45
CA LEU A 204 -10.20 17.08 -8.61
C LEU A 204 -11.59 16.51 -8.38
N THR A 205 -12.39 16.46 -9.45
CA THR A 205 -13.70 15.81 -9.44
C THR A 205 -13.69 14.63 -10.39
N TYR A 206 -13.93 13.46 -9.83
CA TYR A 206 -13.88 12.18 -10.51
C TYR A 206 -15.30 11.66 -10.77
N ARG A 207 -15.46 11.04 -11.94
CA ARG A 207 -16.65 10.31 -12.37
C ARG A 207 -16.18 8.97 -12.91
N THR A 208 -17.01 7.94 -12.75
CA THR A 208 -16.74 6.63 -13.32
C THR A 208 -18.02 6.00 -13.82
N SER A 209 -17.92 5.31 -14.95
CA SER A 209 -19.00 4.49 -15.50
C SER A 209 -19.00 3.06 -14.94
N LEU A 210 -17.98 2.71 -14.14
CA LEU A 210 -17.76 1.34 -13.63
C LEU A 210 -18.79 0.92 -12.57
N PHE A 211 -19.41 1.86 -11.86
CA PHE A 211 -20.37 1.59 -10.79
C PHE A 211 -21.78 2.05 -11.16
N GLU A 212 -22.79 1.48 -10.50
CA GLU A 212 -24.22 1.69 -10.82
C GLU A 212 -24.72 3.13 -10.61
N TYR A 213 -24.00 3.94 -9.82
CA TYR A 213 -24.35 5.33 -9.49
C TYR A 213 -23.58 6.34 -10.34
N GLN A 214 -23.71 6.24 -11.67
CA GLN A 214 -22.98 7.07 -12.65
C GLN A 214 -23.30 8.58 -12.56
N ASP A 215 -24.39 8.95 -11.89
CA ASP A 215 -24.79 10.33 -11.63
C ASP A 215 -23.96 11.00 -10.52
N ARG A 216 -23.24 10.20 -9.72
CA ARG A 216 -22.49 10.68 -8.56
C ARG A 216 -21.06 11.07 -8.91
N VAL A 217 -20.52 11.96 -8.10
CA VAL A 217 -19.14 12.44 -8.23
C VAL A 217 -18.39 12.25 -6.92
N HIS A 218 -17.09 12.02 -7.04
CA HIS A 218 -16.17 12.12 -5.91
C HIS A 218 -15.30 13.36 -6.11
N THR A 219 -15.24 14.25 -5.11
CA THR A 219 -14.36 15.41 -5.16
C THR A 219 -13.32 15.29 -4.05
N SER A 220 -12.04 15.36 -4.41
CA SER A 220 -10.92 15.28 -3.47
C SER A 220 -9.93 16.43 -3.71
N PRO A 221 -9.39 17.05 -2.65
CA PRO A 221 -8.17 17.85 -2.77
C PRO A 221 -7.03 17.00 -3.34
N VAL A 222 -6.16 17.61 -4.14
CA VAL A 222 -4.93 16.95 -4.63
C VAL A 222 -3.93 16.72 -3.51
N VAL A 223 -3.84 17.67 -2.57
CA VAL A 223 -3.00 17.55 -1.37
C VAL A 223 -3.90 17.39 -0.16
N ILE A 224 -3.69 16.32 0.59
CA ILE A 224 -4.40 16.06 1.84
C ILE A 224 -3.43 16.02 3.03
N THR A 225 -3.99 16.17 4.22
CA THR A 225 -3.32 15.80 5.47
C THR A 225 -3.68 14.35 5.80
N HIS A 226 -2.67 13.49 5.95
CA HIS A 226 -2.86 12.08 6.26
C HIS A 226 -3.53 11.94 7.63
N PRO A 227 -4.67 11.23 7.75
CA PRO A 227 -5.51 11.26 8.95
C PRO A 227 -4.84 10.66 10.19
N MET A 228 -3.86 9.78 10.01
CA MET A 228 -3.16 9.11 11.13
C MET A 228 -1.81 9.74 11.48
N THR A 229 -1.14 10.39 10.53
CA THR A 229 0.25 10.86 10.71
C THR A 229 0.37 12.38 10.69
N GLY A 230 -0.63 13.09 10.16
CA GLY A 230 -0.58 14.55 9.98
C GLY A 230 0.31 15.01 8.82
N GLU A 231 0.99 14.10 8.12
CA GLU A 231 1.85 14.44 7.00
C GLU A 231 1.05 14.85 5.77
N LEU A 232 1.61 15.70 4.92
CA LEU A 232 1.00 16.02 3.63
C LEU A 232 1.26 14.90 2.61
N ALA A 233 0.23 14.55 1.84
CA ALA A 233 0.29 13.51 0.81
C ALA A 233 -0.48 13.93 -0.45
N LEU A 234 -0.09 13.40 -1.62
CA LEU A 234 -0.89 13.51 -2.84
C LEU A 234 -1.99 12.45 -2.88
N ARG A 235 -3.14 12.81 -3.46
CA ARG A 235 -4.27 11.93 -3.78
C ARG A 235 -4.60 11.94 -5.27
#